data_AF-A0LXP6-F1
#
_entry.id   AF-A0LXP6-F1
#
_cell.length_a   1.000
_cell.length_b   1.000
_cell.length_c   1.000
_cell.angle_alpha   90.00
_cell.angle_beta   90.00
_cell.angle_gamma   90.00
#
_symmetry.space_group_name_H-M   'P 1'
#
loop_
_entity.id
_entity.type
_entity.pdbx_description
1 polymer ?
#
loop_
_entity_poly.entity_id
_entity_poly.type
_entity_poly.pdbx_seq_one_letter_code
_entity_poly.pdbx_strand_id
1 'polypeptide(L)' 'MFLKVGIKVLFVITEIFLGFYSLVISESLLIKFLFFAVTAAIIAFAMLKTINKILPNDKVLMEIQADEKE' A
#
# COMPACT_ATOMS: atom_id res chain seq x y z
N MET A 1 18.23 -3.25 -10.19
CA MET A 1 16.87 -3.85 -10.24
C MET A 1 16.62 -4.87 -9.13
N PHE A 2 17.58 -5.75 -8.81
CA PHE A 2 17.46 -6.78 -7.77
C PHE A 2 17.09 -6.26 -6.37
N LEU A 3 17.76 -5.24 -5.84
CA LEU A 3 17.44 -4.68 -4.51
C LEU A 3 16.00 -4.16 -4.41
N LYS A 4 15.47 -3.54 -5.47
CA LYS A 4 14.10 -3.02 -5.50
C LYS A 4 13.04 -4.14 -5.50
N VAL A 5 13.40 -5.33 -5.99
CA VAL A 5 12.53 -6.51 -5.96
C VAL A 5 12.68 -7.24 -4.62
N GLY A 6 13.91 -7.40 -4.15
CA GLY A 6 14.22 -8.01 -2.86
C GLY A 6 13.52 -7.32 -1.69
N ILE A 7 13.50 -5.99 -1.66
CA ILE A 7 12.83 -5.24 -0.59
C ILE A 7 11.32 -5.50 -0.56
N LYS A 8 10.68 -5.67 -1.73
CA LYS A 8 9.24 -5.97 -1.83
C LYS A 8 8.94 -7.37 -1.37
N VAL A 9 9.76 -8.34 -1.80
CA VAL A 9 9.62 -9.75 -1.39
C VAL A 9 9.81 -9.88 0.12
N LEU A 10 10.79 -9.18 0.69
CA LEU A 10 11.02 -9.16 2.13
C LEU A 10 9.82 -8.58 2.89
N PHE A 11 9.21 -7.51 2.38
CA PHE A 11 7.99 -6.94 2.95
C PHE A 11 6.82 -7.94 2.95
N VAL A 12 6.59 -8.65 1.85
CA VAL A 12 5.51 -9.64 1.74
C VAL A 12 5.75 -10.82 2.69
N ILE A 13 6.98 -11.33 2.77
CA ILE A 13 7.32 -12.43 3.67
C ILE A 13 7.12 -11.99 5.13
N THR A 14 7.67 -10.84 5.53
CA THR A 14 7.49 -10.29 6.88
C THR A 14 6.02 -10.14 7.23
N GLU A 15 5.19 -9.66 6.31
CA GLU A 15 3.75 -9.49 6.51
C GLU A 15 3.03 -10.83 6.76
N ILE A 16 3.35 -11.87 5.97
CA ILE A 16 2.78 -13.21 6.14
C ILE A 16 3.18 -13.79 7.51
N PHE A 17 4.45 -13.65 7.89
CA PHE A 17 4.93 -14.12 9.19
C PHE A 17 4.31 -13.34 10.35
N LEU A 18 4.27 -12.01 10.29
CA LEU A 18 3.64 -11.18 11.33
C LEU A 18 2.14 -11.44 11.42
N GLY A 19 1.45 -11.59 10.29
CA GLY A 19 0.02 -11.89 10.26
C GLY A 19 -0.29 -13.25 10.87
N PHE A 20 0.45 -14.29 10.50
CA PHE A 20 0.29 -15.61 11.10
C PHE A 20 0.61 -15.59 12.61
N TYR A 21 1.74 -15.00 12.99
CA TYR A 21 2.15 -14.93 14.39
C TYR A 21 1.20 -14.09 15.24
N SER A 22 0.71 -12.97 14.71
CA SER A 22 -0.22 -12.07 15.41
C SER A 22 -1.63 -12.65 15.54
N LEU A 23 -2.14 -13.35 14.51
CA LEU A 23 -3.52 -13.80 14.48
C LEU A 23 -3.71 -15.20 15.09
N VAL A 24 -2.72 -16.08 14.93
CA VAL A 24 -2.85 -17.49 15.32
C VAL A 24 -2.10 -17.81 16.62
N ILE A 25 -0.99 -17.13 16.90
CA ILE A 25 -0.06 -17.55 17.96
C ILE A 25 -0.05 -16.58 19.15
N SER A 26 -0.11 -15.27 18.90
CA SER A 26 0.17 -14.26 19.93
C SER A 26 -1.09 -13.59 20.49
N GLU A 27 -1.25 -13.63 21.81
CA GLU A 27 -2.22 -12.80 22.54
C GLU A 27 -1.66 -11.41 22.90
N SER A 28 -0.36 -11.18 22.66
CA SER A 28 0.31 -9.93 23.02
C SER A 28 -0.23 -8.75 22.22
N LEU A 29 -0.66 -7.71 22.94
CA LEU A 29 -1.16 -6.46 22.36
C LEU A 29 -0.11 -5.79 21.45
N LEU A 30 1.17 -5.83 21.86
CA LEU A 30 2.27 -5.23 21.11
C LEU A 30 2.43 -5.88 19.74
N ILE A 31 2.35 -7.21 19.66
CA ILE A 31 2.49 -7.95 18.39
C ILE A 31 1.32 -7.65 17.46
N LYS A 32 0.09 -7.58 18.00
CA LYS A 32 -1.11 -7.20 17.23
C LYS A 32 -1.02 -5.77 16.71
N PHE A 33 -0.52 -4.85 17.54
CA PHE A 33 -0.28 -3.48 17.12
C PHE A 33 0.79 -3.38 16.02
N LEU A 34 1.88 -4.13 16.17
CA LEU A 34 2.96 -4.12 15.18
C LEU A 34 2.51 -4.71 13.85
N PHE A 35 1.75 -5.81 13.87
CA PHE A 35 1.09 -6.35 12.68
C PHE A 35 0.20 -5.31 12.03
N PHE A 36 -0.74 -4.72 12.78
CA PHE A 36 -1.63 -3.69 12.26
C PHE A 36 -0.88 -2.50 11.63
N ALA A 37 0.16 -1.98 12.29
CA ALA A 37 0.93 -0.85 11.79
C ALA A 37 1.64 -1.15 10.48
N VAL A 38 2.24 -2.34 10.35
CA VAL A 38 2.93 -2.77 9.13
C VAL A 38 1.90 -3.01 8.00
N THR A 39 0.79 -3.68 8.28
CA THR A 39 -0.31 -3.86 7.31
C THR A 39 -0.84 -2.52 6.81
N ALA A 40 -1.12 -1.58 7.72
CA ALA A 40 -1.63 -0.25 7.38
C ALA A 40 -0.65 0.52 6.49
N ALA A 41 0.65 0.45 6.77
CA ALA A 41 1.67 1.09 5.95
C ALA A 41 1.72 0.50 4.52
N ILE A 42 1.61 -0.83 4.38
CA ILE A 42 1.56 -1.50 3.07
C ILE A 42 0.31 -1.05 2.29
N ILE A 43 -0.85 -1.06 2.92
CA ILE A 43 -2.12 -0.64 2.28
C ILE A 43 -2.04 0.83 1.88
N ALA A 44 -1.55 1.72 2.74
CA ALA A 44 -1.40 3.13 2.44
C ALA A 44 -0.49 3.35 1.22
N PHE A 45 0.64 2.64 1.16
CA PHE A 45 1.55 2.73 0.01
C PHE A 45 0.91 2.19 -1.28
N ALA A 46 0.16 1.08 -1.19
CA ALA A 46 -0.58 0.52 -2.32
C ALA A 46 -1.68 1.49 -2.81
N MET A 47 -2.40 2.11 -1.88
CA MET A 47 -3.42 3.13 -2.19
C MET A 47 -2.80 4.35 -2.86
N LEU A 48 -1.76 4.96 -2.29
CA LEU A 48 -1.06 6.11 -2.90
C LEU A 48 -0.63 5.83 -4.34
N LYS A 49 -0.05 4.64 -4.58
CA LYS A 49 0.36 4.23 -5.92
C LYS A 49 -0.82 4.04 -6.87
N THR A 50 -1.94 3.54 -6.35
CA THR A 50 -3.15 3.29 -7.13
C THR A 50 -3.89 4.59 -7.44
N ILE A 51 -4.01 5.48 -6.46
CA ILE A 51 -4.57 6.84 -6.60
C ILE A 51 -3.82 7.60 -7.68
N ASN A 52 -2.49 7.63 -7.63
CA ASN A 52 -1.68 8.32 -8.65
C ASN A 52 -1.80 7.71 -10.07
N LYS A 53 -2.30 6.47 -10.18
CA LYS A 53 -2.54 5.79 -11.46
C LYS A 53 -3.97 5.97 -11.97
N ILE A 54 -4.93 6.07 -11.05
CA ILE A 54 -6.37 6.14 -11.35
C ILE A 54 -6.85 7.58 -11.45
N LEU A 55 -6.37 8.49 -10.59
CA LEU A 55 -6.70 9.90 -10.76
C LEU A 55 -6.05 10.39 -12.07
N PRO A 56 -6.84 10.98 -12.98
CA PRO A 56 -6.28 11.64 -14.14
C PRO A 56 -5.33 12.71 -13.63
N ASN A 57 -4.11 12.73 -14.17
CA ASN A 57 -3.15 13.79 -13.91
C ASN A 57 -3.85 15.12 -14.22
N ASP A 58 -3.65 16.18 -13.42
CA ASP A 58 -4.43 17.43 -13.48
C ASP A 58 -4.58 18.00 -14.91
N LYS A 59 -3.63 17.70 -15.81
CA LYS A 59 -3.68 18.01 -17.25
C LYS A 59 -4.87 17.41 -17.99
N VAL A 60 -5.24 16.16 -17.71
CA VAL A 60 -6.38 15.46 -18.33
C VAL A 60 -7.70 16.03 -17.83
N LEU A 61 -7.77 16.46 -16.56
CA LEU A 61 -8.94 17.16 -16.03
C LEU A 61 -9.11 18.55 -16.68
N MET A 62 -8.01 19.25 -16.96
CA MET A 62 -8.05 20.53 -17.69
C MET A 62 -8.48 20.37 -19.16
N GLU A 63 -8.05 19.30 -19.85
CA GLU A 63 -8.48 18.99 -21.22
C GLU A 63 -9.97 18.64 -21.30
N ILE A 64 -10.47 17.81 -20.37
CA ILE A 64 -11.91 17.45 -20.32
C ILE A 64 -12.78 18.69 -20.07
N GLN A 65 -12.34 19.64 -19.22
CA GLN A 65 -13.08 20.88 -18.98
C GLN A 65 -13.00 21.91 -20.10
N ALA A 66 -12.02 21.78 -21.02
CA ALA A 66 -11.89 22.65 -22.18
C ALA A 66 -12.80 22.18 -23.33
N ASP A 67 -12.89 20.86 -23.55
CA ASP A 67 -13.78 20.23 -24.54
C ASP A 67 -15.27 20.42 -24.19
N GLU A 68 -15.63 20.48 -22.91
CA GLU A 68 -17.02 20.67 -22.47
C GLU A 68 -17.52 22.12 -22.62
N LYS A 69 -16.64 23.06 -23.01
CA LYS A 69 -16.94 24.49 -23.16
C LYS A 69 -16.91 24.98 -24.62
N GLU A 70 -16.63 24.12 -25.59
CA GLU A 70 -16.90 24.34 -27.03
C GLU A 70 -18.29 23.81 -27.42
#